data_AF-A0A955I7I3-F1
#
_entry.id   AF-A0A955I7I3-F1
#
_cell.length_a   1.000
_cell.length_b   1.000
_cell.length_c   1.000
_cell.angle_alpha   90.00
_cell.angle_beta   90.00
_cell.angle_gamma   90.00
#
_symmetry.space_group_name_H-M   'P 1'
#
loop_
_entity.id
_entity.type
_entity.pdbx_description
1 polymer ?
#
loop_
_entity_poly.entity_id
_entity_poly.type
_entity_poly.pdbx_seq_one_letter_code
_entity_poly.pdbx_strand_id
1 'polypeptide(L)'
;GFDLVSGGTDKHLILIDLTNKGVTGKPAAKALAQAGIVLNMNTMPGETRPPSDPSAIRLGTPFITTQGFTEKEMPQIADIIDRVINESKRITDDMGEFELEKFLKLSKKSSVIKQARAEVAKMMTGV
;
A
#
# COMPACT_ATOMS: atom_id res chain seq x y z
N GLY A 1 11.93 6.52 -4.27
CA GLY A 1 10.66 6.03 -4.84
C GLY A 1 10.40 4.63 -4.33
N PHE A 2 9.60 3.85 -5.04
CA PHE A 2 9.45 2.41 -4.80
C PHE A 2 10.35 1.62 -5.73
N ASP A 3 10.89 0.50 -5.25
CA ASP A 3 11.59 -0.45 -6.10
C ASP A 3 10.59 -1.49 -6.62
N LEU A 4 10.68 -1.82 -7.90
CA LEU A 4 9.87 -2.88 -8.52
C LEU A 4 10.76 -4.11 -8.67
N VAL A 5 10.26 -5.28 -8.26
CA VAL A 5 11.05 -6.53 -8.27
C VAL A 5 11.59 -6.86 -9.66
N SER A 6 10.85 -6.51 -10.72
CA SER A 6 11.23 -6.68 -12.12
C SER A 6 11.65 -5.38 -12.82
N GLY A 7 11.72 -4.25 -12.11
CA GLY A 7 11.96 -2.92 -12.70
C GLY A 7 10.78 -2.32 -13.49
N GLY A 8 9.69 -3.06 -13.67
CA GLY A 8 8.53 -2.67 -14.47
C GLY A 8 7.54 -3.81 -14.65
N THR A 9 6.65 -3.69 -15.63
CA THR A 9 5.70 -4.76 -16.00
C THR A 9 5.26 -4.64 -17.45
N ASP A 10 5.03 -5.79 -18.09
CA ASP A 10 4.35 -5.92 -19.39
C ASP A 10 2.93 -6.50 -19.22
N LYS A 11 2.46 -6.58 -17.98
CA LYS A 11 1.16 -7.17 -17.62
C LYS A 11 0.38 -6.21 -16.73
N HIS A 12 -0.81 -6.64 -16.35
CA HIS A 12 -1.77 -5.88 -15.56
C HIS A 12 -1.40 -5.76 -14.06
N LEU A 13 -0.19 -6.13 -13.65
CA LEU A 13 0.22 -6.13 -12.24
C LEU A 13 1.69 -5.76 -12.07
N ILE A 14 2.01 -5.20 -10.90
CA ILE A 14 3.38 -4.94 -10.45
C ILE A 14 3.59 -5.56 -9.06
N LEU A 15 4.83 -5.91 -8.77
CA LEU A 15 5.28 -6.32 -7.44
C LEU A 15 6.24 -5.26 -6.91
N ILE A 16 5.83 -4.58 -5.84
CA ILE A 16 6.58 -3.50 -5.19
C ILE A 16 7.35 -4.09 -4.01
N ASP A 17 8.66 -3.87 -4.02
CA ASP A 17 9.54 -4.13 -2.88
C ASP A 17 9.44 -2.96 -1.88
N LEU A 18 9.16 -3.27 -0.61
CA LEU A 18 9.05 -2.30 0.48
C LEU A 18 10.31 -2.23 1.35
N THR A 19 11.36 -3.00 1.04
CA THR A 19 12.58 -3.07 1.84
C THR A 19 13.27 -1.71 1.93
N ASN A 20 13.30 -0.95 0.82
CA ASN A 20 13.83 0.41 0.78
C ASN A 20 12.98 1.45 1.55
N LYS A 21 11.71 1.09 1.85
CA LYS A 21 10.81 1.89 2.70
C LYS A 21 10.89 1.49 4.17
N GLY A 22 11.56 0.40 4.53
CA GLY A 22 11.67 -0.06 5.91
C GLY A 22 10.33 -0.44 6.54
N VAL A 23 9.35 -0.84 5.73
CA VAL A 23 8.04 -1.30 6.18
C VAL A 23 7.72 -2.63 5.50
N THR A 24 6.94 -3.46 6.16
CA THR A 24 6.66 -4.81 5.70
C THR A 24 5.26 -4.90 5.07
N GLY A 25 5.00 -5.97 4.33
CA GLY A 25 3.77 -6.15 3.58
C GLY A 25 2.52 -6.13 4.45
N LYS A 26 2.58 -6.65 5.68
CA LYS A 26 1.43 -6.69 6.59
C LYS A 26 0.96 -5.30 7.04
N PRO A 27 1.78 -4.46 7.72
CA PRO A 27 1.39 -3.10 8.10
C PRO A 27 1.01 -2.26 6.87
N ALA A 28 1.78 -2.33 5.78
CA ALA A 28 1.47 -1.61 4.55
C ALA A 28 0.08 -1.96 4.00
N ALA A 29 -0.23 -3.26 3.83
CA ALA A 29 -1.52 -3.71 3.34
C ALA A 29 -2.68 -3.31 4.27
N LYS A 30 -2.47 -3.33 5.59
CA LYS A 30 -3.51 -2.93 6.56
C LYS A 30 -3.76 -1.42 6.54
N ALA A 31 -2.71 -0.60 6.46
CA ALA A 31 -2.85 0.85 6.34
C ALA A 31 -3.57 1.24 5.03
N LEU A 32 -3.16 0.65 3.90
CA LEU A 32 -3.79 0.88 2.60
C LEU A 32 -5.25 0.45 2.59
N ALA A 33 -5.59 -0.71 3.18
CA ALA A 33 -6.97 -1.15 3.29
C ALA A 33 -7.85 -0.15 4.08
N GLN A 34 -7.31 0.49 5.11
CA GLN A 34 -8.01 1.56 5.83
C GLN A 34 -8.17 2.84 4.99
N ALA A 35 -7.19 3.15 4.15
CA ALA A 35 -7.27 4.18 3.12
C ALA A 35 -8.19 3.83 1.94
N GLY A 36 -8.79 2.63 1.92
CA GLY A 36 -9.69 2.21 0.84
C GLY A 36 -8.99 1.55 -0.36
N ILE A 37 -7.69 1.29 -0.28
CA ILE A 37 -6.91 0.60 -1.30
C ILE A 37 -6.64 -0.83 -0.81
N VAL A 38 -7.31 -1.80 -1.42
CA VAL A 38 -7.16 -3.21 -1.05
C VAL A 38 -6.22 -3.92 -2.01
N LEU A 39 -5.22 -4.61 -1.46
CA LEU A 39 -4.19 -5.31 -2.22
C LEU A 39 -3.72 -6.57 -1.50
N ASN A 40 -2.82 -7.31 -2.15
CA ASN A 40 -2.23 -8.54 -1.60
C ASN A 40 -0.77 -8.32 -1.18
N MET A 41 -0.38 -8.84 -0.02
CA MET A 41 1.02 -8.90 0.41
C MET A 41 1.67 -10.17 -0.16
N ASN A 42 2.86 -10.04 -0.75
CA ASN A 42 3.51 -11.10 -1.50
C ASN A 42 4.96 -11.27 -1.04
N THR A 43 5.46 -12.51 -1.07
CA THR A 43 6.91 -12.77 -1.04
C THR A 43 7.54 -12.38 -2.38
N MET A 44 8.86 -12.23 -2.39
CA MET A 44 9.65 -11.92 -3.58
C MET A 44 10.90 -12.82 -3.68
N PRO A 45 11.60 -12.88 -4.83
CA PRO A 45 12.83 -13.65 -4.95
C PRO A 45 13.86 -13.26 -3.89
N GLY A 46 14.46 -14.25 -3.22
CA GLY A 46 15.42 -14.02 -2.14
C GLY A 46 14.79 -13.58 -0.80
N GLU A 47 13.46 -13.72 -0.64
CA GLU A 47 12.76 -13.40 0.60
C GLU A 47 13.36 -14.15 1.81
N THR A 48 13.59 -13.40 2.88
CA THR A 48 14.07 -13.91 4.17
C THR A 48 13.01 -13.84 5.26
N ARG A 49 11.94 -13.06 5.03
CA ARG A 49 10.83 -12.86 5.98
C ARG A 49 9.77 -13.96 5.83
N PRO A 50 9.01 -14.26 6.90
CA PRO A 50 7.99 -15.30 6.83
C PRO A 50 6.82 -14.89 5.92
N PRO A 51 6.11 -15.85 5.29
CA PRO A 51 4.94 -15.57 4.45
C PRO A 51 3.80 -14.80 5.15
N SER A 52 3.77 -14.82 6.48
CA SER A 52 2.78 -14.08 7.29
C SER A 52 3.06 -12.57 7.38
N ASP A 53 4.28 -12.14 7.03
CA ASP A 53 4.70 -10.73 7.00
C ASP A 53 5.85 -10.52 5.98
N PRO A 54 5.56 -10.65 4.67
CA PRO A 54 6.58 -10.63 3.63
C PRO A 54 7.05 -9.20 3.32
N SER A 55 8.05 -9.06 2.44
CA SER A 55 8.70 -7.78 2.12
C SER A 55 8.04 -7.00 0.97
N ALA A 56 7.06 -7.57 0.27
CA ALA A 56 6.47 -6.97 -0.93
C ALA A 56 4.93 -6.88 -0.91
N ILE A 57 4.41 -6.00 -1.77
CA ILE A 57 2.97 -5.87 -2.07
C ILE A 57 2.72 -5.94 -3.57
N ARG A 58 1.62 -6.57 -3.97
CA ARG A 58 1.22 -6.71 -5.37
C ARG A 58 0.00 -5.86 -5.68
N LEU A 59 0.13 -5.03 -6.70
CA LEU A 59 -0.92 -4.17 -7.23
C LEU A 59 -1.29 -4.60 -8.63
N GLY A 60 -2.56 -4.43 -9.00
CA GLY A 60 -3.02 -4.66 -10.36
C GLY A 60 -4.05 -3.63 -10.80
N THR A 61 -4.08 -3.36 -12.09
CA THR A 61 -4.99 -2.41 -12.74
C THR A 61 -6.38 -2.94 -13.11
N PRO A 62 -6.68 -4.26 -13.27
CA PRO A 62 -7.95 -4.70 -13.84
C PRO A 62 -9.19 -4.17 -13.14
N PHE A 63 -9.17 -4.09 -11.81
CA PHE A 63 -10.31 -3.58 -11.05
C PHE A 63 -10.58 -2.10 -11.37
N ILE A 64 -9.58 -1.23 -11.17
CA ILE A 64 -9.76 0.21 -11.38
C ILE A 64 -10.06 0.55 -12.84
N THR A 65 -9.48 -0.16 -13.82
CA THR A 65 -9.79 0.06 -15.23
C THR A 65 -11.23 -0.30 -15.58
N THR A 66 -11.82 -1.32 -14.93
CA THR A 66 -13.26 -1.62 -15.11
C THR A 66 -14.17 -0.57 -14.47
N GLN A 67 -13.65 0.21 -13.53
CA GLN A 67 -14.33 1.38 -12.95
C GLN A 67 -14.13 2.65 -13.78
N GLY A 68 -13.44 2.59 -14.93
CA GLY A 68 -13.24 3.73 -15.83
C GLY A 68 -11.95 4.53 -15.61
N PHE A 69 -11.10 4.11 -14.67
CA PHE A 69 -9.81 4.77 -14.44
C PHE A 69 -8.84 4.55 -15.62
N THR A 70 -8.07 5.58 -15.91
CA THR A 70 -7.07 5.66 -16.98
C THR A 70 -5.70 6.03 -16.42
N GLU A 71 -4.72 6.21 -17.29
CA GLU A 71 -3.37 6.66 -16.92
C GLU A 71 -3.37 8.01 -16.19
N LYS A 72 -4.39 8.83 -16.38
CA LYS A 72 -4.51 10.17 -15.78
C LYS A 72 -4.60 10.11 -14.26
N GLU A 73 -5.27 9.08 -13.72
CA GLU A 73 -5.48 8.92 -12.29
C GLU A 73 -4.30 8.21 -11.60
N MET A 74 -3.46 7.49 -12.36
CA MET A 74 -2.39 6.65 -11.80
C MET A 74 -1.36 7.44 -10.96
N PRO A 75 -0.90 8.65 -11.35
CA PRO A 75 0.00 9.45 -10.51
C PRO A 75 -0.60 9.78 -9.15
N GLN A 76 -1.90 10.10 -9.10
CA GLN A 76 -2.58 10.40 -7.84
C GLN A 76 -2.74 9.14 -6.97
N ILE A 77 -3.06 7.99 -7.58
CA ILE A 77 -3.10 6.71 -6.87
C ILE A 77 -1.72 6.38 -6.28
N ALA A 78 -0.64 6.57 -7.05
CA ALA A 78 0.72 6.33 -6.60
C ALA A 78 1.13 7.25 -5.43
N ASP A 79 0.76 8.54 -5.48
CA ASP A 79 0.99 9.49 -4.39
C ASP A 79 0.24 9.08 -3.10
N ILE A 80 -1.03 8.70 -3.21
CA ILE A 80 -1.82 8.21 -2.07
C ILE A 80 -1.15 6.98 -1.46
N ILE A 81 -0.70 6.03 -2.29
CA ILE A 81 0.00 4.83 -1.83
C ILE A 81 1.29 5.20 -1.08
N ASP A 82 2.10 6.09 -1.62
CA ASP A 82 3.36 6.53 -0.97
C ASP A 82 3.09 7.18 0.39
N ARG A 83 2.13 8.11 0.47
CA ARG A 83 1.75 8.77 1.72
C ARG A 83 1.29 7.78 2.78
N VAL A 84 0.44 6.82 2.41
CA VAL A 84 -0.08 5.82 3.35
C VAL A 84 1.02 4.85 3.81
N ILE A 85 1.94 4.47 2.93
CA ILE A 85 3.07 3.60 3.28
C ILE A 85 4.04 4.32 4.22
N ASN A 86 4.38 5.59 3.95
CA ASN A 86 5.24 6.37 4.83
C ASN A 86 4.61 6.58 6.21
N GLU A 87 3.29 6.82 6.27
CA GLU A 87 2.57 6.91 7.55
C GLU A 87 2.52 5.57 8.29
N SER A 88 2.33 4.47 7.55
CA SER A 88 2.40 3.11 8.10
C SER A 88 3.75 2.86 8.77
N LYS A 89 4.86 3.21 8.09
CA LYS A 89 6.22 3.15 8.62
C LYS A 89 6.35 3.97 9.91
N ARG A 90 5.91 5.23 9.90
CA ARG A 90 5.98 6.11 11.07
C ARG A 90 5.26 5.50 12.28
N ILE A 91 4.06 4.95 12.08
CA ILE A 91 3.30 4.29 13.15
C ILE A 91 4.03 3.05 13.65
N THR A 92 4.61 2.24 12.76
CA THR A 92 5.39 1.06 13.16
C THR A 92 6.64 1.46 13.95
N ASP A 93 7.37 2.48 13.51
CA ASP A 93 8.55 3.00 14.21
C ASP A 93 8.20 3.51 15.62
N ASP A 94 7.10 4.26 15.76
CA ASP A 94 6.60 4.78 17.05
C ASP A 94 6.21 3.65 18.04
N MET A 95 5.87 2.46 17.52
CA MET A 95 5.41 1.33 18.34
C MET A 95 6.57 0.46 18.87
N GLY A 96 7.74 0.49 18.23
CA GLY A 96 8.83 -0.45 18.49
C GLY A 96 8.48 -1.85 18.01
N GLU A 97 7.84 -2.64 18.88
CA GLU A 97 7.35 -3.97 18.50
C GLU A 97 6.00 -3.90 17.78
N PHE A 98 5.89 -4.63 16.67
CA PHE A 98 4.67 -4.66 15.88
C PHE A 98 3.58 -5.49 16.57
N GLU A 99 2.54 -4.81 17.04
CA GLU A 99 1.32 -5.43 17.56
C GLU A 99 0.12 -5.04 16.69
N LEU A 100 -0.53 -6.04 16.07
CA LEU A 100 -1.54 -5.79 15.03
C LEU A 100 -2.73 -4.97 15.54
N GLU A 101 -3.28 -5.28 16.72
CA GLU A 101 -4.45 -4.56 17.23
C GLU A 101 -4.13 -3.10 17.54
N LYS A 102 -3.00 -2.85 18.20
CA LYS A 102 -2.50 -1.51 18.47
C LYS A 102 -2.26 -0.74 17.19
N PHE A 103 -1.61 -1.36 16.19
CA PHE A 103 -1.39 -0.77 14.87
C PHE A 103 -2.71 -0.34 14.23
N LEU A 104 -3.69 -1.25 14.15
CA LEU A 104 -5.00 -0.97 13.54
C LEU A 104 -5.73 0.18 14.24
N LYS A 105 -5.63 0.29 15.56
CA LYS A 105 -6.22 1.38 16.35
C LYS A 105 -5.53 2.72 16.06
N LEU A 106 -4.21 2.75 15.96
CA LEU A 106 -3.43 3.96 15.68
C LEU A 106 -3.59 4.43 14.23
N SER A 107 -3.46 3.51 13.27
CA SER A 107 -3.61 3.79 11.85
C SER A 107 -5.01 4.32 11.52
N LYS A 108 -6.05 3.79 12.16
CA LYS A 108 -7.43 4.29 12.00
C LYS A 108 -7.61 5.71 12.53
N LYS A 109 -6.79 6.15 13.48
CA LYS A 109 -6.84 7.51 14.03
C LYS A 109 -6.04 8.51 13.20
N SER A 110 -5.05 8.05 12.43
CA SER A 110 -4.18 8.88 11.60
C SER A 110 -4.98 9.80 10.68
N SER A 111 -4.65 11.10 10.70
CA SER A 111 -5.22 12.08 9.77
C SER A 111 -4.83 11.80 8.33
N VAL A 112 -3.59 11.37 8.09
CA VAL A 112 -3.07 11.04 6.75
C VAL A 112 -3.88 9.91 6.11
N ILE A 113 -4.12 8.81 6.85
CA ILE A 113 -4.88 7.67 6.33
C ILE A 113 -6.36 8.04 6.12
N LYS A 114 -6.94 8.89 6.98
CA LYS A 114 -8.31 9.38 6.79
C LYS A 114 -8.45 10.28 5.56
N GLN A 115 -7.49 11.17 5.34
CA GLN A 115 -7.46 12.04 4.16
C GLN A 115 -7.32 11.20 2.88
N ALA A 116 -6.36 10.27 2.87
CA ALA A 116 -6.19 9.30 1.78
C ALA A 116 -7.50 8.55 1.48
N ARG A 117 -8.23 8.08 2.51
CA ARG A 117 -9.54 7.44 2.34
C ARG A 117 -10.56 8.34 1.68
N ALA A 118 -10.63 9.61 2.09
CA ALA A 118 -11.56 10.57 1.50
C ALA A 118 -11.21 10.86 0.03
N GLU A 119 -9.92 10.97 -0.29
CA GLU A 119 -9.44 11.15 -1.66
C GLU A 119 -9.80 9.94 -2.54
N VAL A 120 -9.50 8.71 -2.07
CA VAL A 120 -9.87 7.47 -2.78
C VAL A 120 -11.38 7.40 -3.01
N ALA A 121 -12.19 7.70 -1.99
CA ALA A 121 -13.64 7.71 -2.14
C ALA A 121 -14.11 8.74 -3.17
N LYS A 122 -13.54 9.96 -3.15
CA LYS A 122 -13.87 11.01 -4.13
C LYS A 122 -13.50 10.60 -5.55
N MET A 123 -12.33 9.98 -5.74
CA MET A 123 -11.90 9.45 -7.02
C MET A 123 -12.93 8.43 -7.53
N MET A 124 -13.32 7.47 -6.71
CA MET A 124 -14.31 6.44 -7.09
C MET A 124 -15.70 6.99 -7.43
N THR A 125 -16.12 8.11 -6.84
CA THR A 125 -17.41 8.76 -7.16
C THR A 125 -17.36 9.70 -8.36
N GLY A 126 -16.15 10.08 -8.80
CA GLY A 126 -15.93 11.07 -9.85
C GLY A 126 -15.66 10.47 -11.23
N VAL A 127 -15.62 9.13 -11.33
CA VAL A 127 -15.48 8.38 -12.58
C VAL A 127 -16.84 7.92 -13.09
#